data_AF-A0A973SWC9-F1
#
_entry.id   AF-A0A973SWC9-F1
#
_cell.length_a   1.000
_cell.length_b   1.000
_cell.length_c   1.000
_cell.angle_alpha   90.00
_cell.angle_beta   90.00
_cell.angle_gamma   90.00
#
_symmetry.space_group_name_H-M   'P 1'
#
loop_
_entity.id
_entity.type
_entity.pdbx_description
1 polymer ?
#
loop_
_entity_poly.entity_id
_entity_poly.type
_entity_poly.pdbx_seq_one_letter_code
_entity_poly.pdbx_strand_id
1 'polypeptide(L)'
;MAPTLLTVVRRMGLVPLAGSLESAVRWVAVSELEDPTPFLEGDELVLTTGMRLSDDFSEYVAKLVARGVAGLGFGVGLTHEQVPGALVEAAKAAGLPLVEVPRQTPFIAIGKMVSEYLAAEQYDEVTRAFAAQGRLTRAALKPEGMHAVIDRLAREVDGWAVLLDETGQVRHASRGARTRWLVGELDRLRSGERWPSSLALSGPDEHVVVQPLGGGPRPRGFFAVGAGRAFSPVAHTVINAAGSLLTLALE
;
A
#
# COMPACT_ATOMS: atom_id res chain seq x y z
N MET A 1 -1.24 2.30 4.58
CA MET A 1 -2.14 1.31 5.19
C MET A 1 -3.14 2.08 6.02
N ALA A 2 -4.36 1.57 6.16
CA ALA A 2 -5.38 2.16 7.02
C ALA A 2 -4.85 2.36 8.46
N PRO A 3 -5.21 3.46 9.15
CA PRO A 3 -4.79 3.68 10.54
C PRO A 3 -5.42 2.62 11.45
N THR A 4 -4.70 2.19 12.47
CA THR A 4 -5.29 1.37 13.55
C THR A 4 -6.18 2.23 14.45
N LEU A 5 -7.13 1.61 15.15
CA LEU A 5 -7.94 2.31 16.14
C LEU A 5 -7.05 2.95 17.23
N LEU A 6 -5.94 2.32 17.60
CA LEU A 6 -4.93 2.89 18.50
C LEU A 6 -4.36 4.22 17.98
N THR A 7 -4.14 4.33 16.67
CA THR A 7 -3.67 5.57 16.03
C THR A 7 -4.72 6.66 16.15
N VAL A 8 -6.00 6.33 15.90
CA VAL A 8 -7.14 7.26 16.04
C VAL A 8 -7.24 7.75 17.48
N VAL A 9 -7.20 6.83 18.45
CA VAL A 9 -7.25 7.13 19.89
C VAL A 9 -6.20 8.15 20.28
N ARG A 10 -4.93 7.92 19.92
CA ARG A 10 -3.82 8.81 20.29
C ARG A 10 -3.92 10.19 19.66
N ARG A 11 -4.32 10.27 18.39
CA ARG A 11 -4.40 11.55 17.67
C ARG A 11 -5.60 12.40 18.07
N MET A 12 -6.72 11.77 18.40
CA MET A 12 -7.97 12.45 18.71
C MET A 12 -8.24 12.57 20.22
N GLY A 13 -7.33 12.09 21.07
CA GLY A 13 -7.47 12.14 22.52
C GLY A 13 -8.66 11.33 23.02
N LEU A 14 -8.94 10.18 22.40
CA LEU A 14 -10.03 9.29 22.84
C LEU A 14 -9.57 8.45 24.03
N VAL A 15 -10.52 7.96 24.84
CA VAL A 15 -10.21 7.14 26.01
C VAL A 15 -10.62 5.69 25.76
N PRO A 16 -9.68 4.73 25.71
CA PRO A 16 -10.02 3.32 25.58
C PRO A 16 -10.75 2.77 26.80
N LEU A 17 -11.79 1.97 26.57
CA LEU A 17 -12.60 1.36 27.63
C LEU A 17 -12.65 -0.18 27.55
N ALA A 18 -12.61 -0.75 26.35
CA ALA A 18 -12.64 -2.21 26.16
C ALA A 18 -12.01 -2.63 24.82
N GLY A 19 -11.70 -3.92 24.71
CA GLY A 19 -11.25 -4.58 23.47
C GLY A 19 -9.83 -4.21 23.02
N SER A 20 -9.37 -4.87 21.95
CA SER A 20 -8.08 -4.60 21.31
C SER A 20 -8.17 -3.43 20.34
N LEU A 21 -7.20 -2.52 20.34
CA LEU A 21 -7.20 -1.34 19.47
C LEU A 21 -6.40 -1.53 18.17
N GLU A 22 -6.05 -2.77 17.85
CA GLU A 22 -5.22 -3.11 16.67
C GLU A 22 -6.04 -3.18 15.36
N SER A 23 -7.37 -3.13 15.45
CA SER A 23 -8.26 -3.13 14.28
C SER A 23 -7.93 -1.97 13.33
N ALA A 24 -7.86 -2.26 12.04
CA ALA A 24 -7.70 -1.24 11.00
C ALA A 24 -9.03 -0.49 10.81
N VAL A 25 -8.98 0.84 10.79
CA VAL A 25 -10.14 1.71 10.61
C VAL A 25 -10.17 2.21 9.17
N ARG A 26 -11.13 1.72 8.38
CA ARG A 26 -11.26 2.05 6.96
C ARG A 26 -12.26 3.16 6.69
N TRP A 27 -13.16 3.41 7.64
CA TRP A 27 -14.14 4.46 7.56
C TRP A 27 -14.64 4.85 8.95
N VAL A 28 -15.32 5.99 9.05
CA VAL A 28 -16.00 6.44 10.27
C VAL A 28 -17.47 6.64 9.94
N ALA A 29 -18.34 5.91 10.63
CA ALA A 29 -19.78 5.99 10.45
C ALA A 29 -20.42 6.61 11.69
N VAL A 30 -21.15 7.71 11.55
CA VAL A 30 -21.94 8.28 12.65
C VAL A 30 -23.36 7.72 12.54
N SER A 31 -23.84 7.09 13.61
CA SER A 31 -25.21 6.53 13.62
C SER A 31 -25.84 6.59 15.01
N GLU A 32 -27.13 6.91 15.01
CA GLU A 32 -28.01 6.85 16.19
C GLU A 32 -29.09 5.79 15.99
N LEU A 33 -28.90 4.84 15.07
CA LEU A 33 -29.83 3.73 14.88
C LEU A 33 -29.59 2.65 15.94
N GLU A 34 -30.66 2.05 16.44
CA GLU A 34 -30.62 0.84 17.29
C GLU A 34 -30.02 -0.36 16.54
N ASP A 35 -30.05 -0.35 15.21
CA ASP A 35 -29.31 -1.28 14.37
C ASP A 35 -28.73 -0.54 13.15
N PRO A 36 -27.44 -0.15 13.19
CA PRO A 36 -26.77 0.49 12.07
C PRO A 36 -26.26 -0.51 11.02
N THR A 37 -26.22 -1.82 11.34
CA THR A 37 -25.50 -2.83 10.56
C THR A 37 -25.94 -2.98 9.11
N PRO A 38 -27.21 -2.74 8.71
CA PRO A 38 -27.61 -2.80 7.30
C PRO A 38 -26.91 -1.77 6.39
N PHE A 39 -26.30 -0.73 6.97
CA PHE A 39 -25.65 0.37 6.24
C PHE A 39 -24.12 0.37 6.37
N LEU A 40 -23.56 -0.61 7.08
CA LEU A 40 -22.13 -0.78 7.26
C LEU A 40 -21.62 -1.85 6.30
N GLU A 41 -20.34 -1.86 5.99
CA GLU A 41 -19.59 -2.84 5.20
C GLU A 41 -18.62 -3.67 6.05
N GLY A 42 -18.23 -3.18 7.23
CA GLY A 42 -17.17 -3.74 8.08
C GLY A 42 -15.95 -2.83 8.15
N ASP A 43 -15.07 -3.05 9.14
CA ASP A 43 -13.88 -2.22 9.40
C ASP A 43 -14.16 -0.73 9.71
N GLU A 44 -15.41 -0.33 9.97
CA GLU A 44 -15.73 1.04 10.37
C GLU A 44 -15.55 1.27 11.87
N LEU A 45 -15.14 2.48 12.23
CA LEU A 45 -15.35 3.01 13.57
C LEU A 45 -16.76 3.62 13.62
N VAL A 46 -17.69 2.97 14.31
CA VAL A 46 -19.05 3.49 14.50
C VAL A 46 -19.04 4.50 15.64
N LEU A 47 -19.60 5.68 15.44
CA LEU A 47 -19.71 6.75 16.42
C LEU A 47 -21.17 7.04 16.76
N THR A 48 -21.48 7.10 18.05
CA THR A 48 -22.83 7.35 18.55
C THR A 48 -22.80 8.16 19.85
N THR A 49 -23.85 8.92 20.10
CA THR A 49 -24.13 9.55 21.41
C THR A 49 -25.06 8.71 22.28
N GLY A 50 -25.53 7.57 21.77
CA GLY A 50 -26.43 6.66 22.46
C GLY A 50 -27.86 7.19 22.61
N MET A 51 -28.24 8.27 21.92
CA MET A 51 -29.50 8.99 22.18
C MET A 51 -30.75 8.13 21.97
N ARG A 52 -30.67 7.15 21.06
CA ARG A 52 -31.78 6.26 20.73
C ARG A 52 -31.52 4.81 21.12
N LEU A 53 -30.46 4.54 21.88
CA LEU A 53 -30.15 3.18 22.30
C LEU A 53 -30.95 2.83 23.56
N SER A 54 -31.39 1.57 23.63
CA SER A 54 -31.95 0.99 24.84
C SER A 54 -30.88 0.82 25.93
N ASP A 55 -31.31 0.67 27.18
CA ASP A 55 -30.41 0.40 28.31
C ASP A 55 -29.79 -1.01 28.29
N ASP A 56 -30.30 -1.91 27.42
CA ASP A 56 -29.70 -3.22 27.14
C ASP A 56 -28.86 -3.16 25.86
N PHE A 57 -27.54 -3.07 26.04
CA PHE A 57 -26.56 -2.95 24.96
C PHE A 57 -26.12 -4.29 24.38
N SER A 58 -26.57 -5.42 24.94
CA SER A 58 -26.07 -6.75 24.59
C SER A 58 -26.32 -7.08 23.13
N GLU A 59 -27.56 -6.85 22.65
CA GLU A 59 -27.94 -7.09 21.26
C GLU A 59 -27.22 -6.13 20.30
N TYR A 60 -27.10 -4.85 20.70
CA TYR A 60 -26.41 -3.83 19.91
C TYR A 60 -24.94 -4.20 19.68
N VAL A 61 -24.23 -4.55 20.76
CA VAL A 61 -22.83 -4.99 20.70
C VAL A 61 -22.68 -6.26 19.87
N ALA A 62 -23.57 -7.25 20.05
CA ALA A 62 -23.53 -8.50 19.30
C ALA A 62 -23.67 -8.26 17.79
N LYS A 63 -24.58 -7.37 17.37
CA LYS A 63 -24.77 -6.97 15.96
C LYS A 63 -23.50 -6.32 15.39
N LEU A 64 -22.89 -5.40 16.11
CA LEU A 64 -21.65 -4.72 15.67
C LEU A 64 -20.49 -5.70 15.52
N VAL A 65 -20.31 -6.61 16.48
CA VAL A 65 -19.28 -7.66 16.40
C VAL A 65 -19.55 -8.58 15.22
N ALA A 66 -20.79 -9.02 15.02
CA ALA A 66 -21.16 -9.87 13.89
C ALA A 66 -20.92 -9.18 12.53
N ARG A 67 -21.09 -7.84 12.46
CA ARG A 67 -20.80 -7.07 11.24
C ARG A 67 -19.30 -6.87 11.00
N GLY A 68 -18.46 -7.08 12.02
CA GLY A 68 -17.01 -6.92 11.92
C GLY A 68 -16.56 -5.46 11.90
N VAL A 69 -17.20 -4.60 12.68
CA VAL A 69 -16.77 -3.19 12.80
C VAL A 69 -15.39 -3.10 13.46
N ALA A 70 -14.62 -2.06 13.13
CA ALA A 70 -13.31 -1.84 13.73
C ALA A 70 -13.40 -1.42 15.21
N GLY A 71 -14.52 -0.79 15.60
CA GLY A 71 -14.81 -0.44 17.00
C GLY A 71 -16.03 0.47 17.13
N LEU A 72 -16.36 0.77 18.38
CA LEU A 72 -17.43 1.69 18.78
C LEU A 72 -16.84 2.88 19.55
N GLY A 73 -17.15 4.09 19.10
CA GLY A 73 -16.87 5.33 19.81
C GLY A 73 -18.14 5.94 20.39
N PHE A 74 -18.17 6.12 21.71
CA PHE A 74 -19.31 6.66 22.43
C PHE A 74 -19.05 8.10 22.87
N GLY A 75 -19.85 9.04 22.38
CA GLY A 75 -19.76 10.47 22.71
C GLY A 75 -20.39 10.80 24.06
N VAL A 76 -19.66 11.49 24.93
CA VAL A 76 -20.12 11.91 26.27
C VAL A 76 -20.26 13.43 26.38
N GLY A 77 -20.96 13.90 27.42
CA GLY A 77 -21.19 15.32 27.71
C GLY A 77 -22.33 15.95 26.90
N LEU A 78 -23.25 15.13 26.38
CA LEU A 78 -24.50 15.55 25.74
C LEU A 78 -25.69 14.82 26.37
N THR A 79 -25.96 13.59 25.94
CA THR A 79 -27.04 12.74 26.47
C THR A 79 -26.59 12.00 27.72
N HIS A 80 -25.36 11.50 27.72
CA HIS A 80 -24.74 10.81 28.85
C HIS A 80 -23.50 11.56 29.30
N GLU A 81 -23.34 11.75 30.61
CA GLU A 81 -22.14 12.35 31.20
C GLU A 81 -20.92 11.42 31.09
N GLN A 82 -21.15 10.11 31.07
CA GLN A 82 -20.13 9.06 30.94
C GLN A 82 -20.68 7.91 30.10
N VAL A 83 -19.80 7.07 29.55
CA VAL A 83 -20.24 5.86 28.84
C VAL A 83 -20.98 4.93 29.81
N PRO A 84 -22.19 4.46 29.48
CA PRO A 84 -22.95 3.55 30.35
C PRO A 84 -22.15 2.30 30.72
N GLY A 85 -22.09 1.98 32.02
CA GLY A 85 -21.31 0.82 32.50
C GLY A 85 -21.75 -0.50 31.89
N ALA A 86 -23.06 -0.66 31.64
CA ALA A 86 -23.61 -1.84 30.97
C ALA A 86 -23.04 -2.03 29.55
N LEU A 87 -22.83 -0.94 28.80
CA LEU A 87 -22.20 -0.98 27.48
C LEU A 87 -20.73 -1.40 27.58
N VAL A 88 -20.01 -0.88 28.58
CA VAL A 88 -18.60 -1.24 28.80
C VAL A 88 -18.45 -2.73 29.09
N GLU A 89 -19.29 -3.28 29.95
CA GLU A 89 -19.26 -4.71 30.29
C GLU A 89 -19.66 -5.59 29.09
N ALA A 90 -20.69 -5.20 28.33
CA ALA A 90 -21.08 -5.90 27.11
C ALA A 90 -19.95 -5.91 26.06
N ALA A 91 -19.30 -4.75 25.84
CA ALA A 91 -18.17 -4.64 24.91
C ALA A 91 -16.97 -5.49 25.34
N LYS A 92 -16.62 -5.49 26.64
CA LYS A 92 -15.56 -6.36 27.17
C LYS A 92 -15.87 -7.83 26.95
N ALA A 93 -17.09 -8.26 27.27
CA ALA A 93 -17.50 -9.66 27.14
C ALA A 93 -17.46 -10.13 25.66
N ALA A 94 -17.83 -9.26 24.73
CA ALA A 94 -17.84 -9.56 23.30
C ALA A 94 -16.51 -9.29 22.58
N GLY A 95 -15.52 -8.71 23.27
CA GLY A 95 -14.24 -8.31 22.68
C GLY A 95 -14.34 -7.11 21.71
N LEU A 96 -15.45 -6.38 21.72
CA LEU A 96 -15.64 -5.20 20.87
C LEU A 96 -14.75 -4.05 21.36
N PRO A 97 -13.91 -3.46 20.48
CA PRO A 97 -13.15 -2.26 20.85
C PRO A 97 -14.10 -1.10 21.13
N LEU A 98 -14.03 -0.56 22.35
CA LEU A 98 -14.86 0.54 22.82
C LEU A 98 -13.99 1.70 23.27
N VAL A 99 -14.30 2.89 22.78
CA VAL A 99 -13.63 4.14 23.15
C VAL A 99 -14.64 5.20 23.55
N GLU A 100 -14.35 5.96 24.59
CA GLU A 100 -15.06 7.20 24.91
C GLU A 100 -14.52 8.33 24.03
N VAL A 101 -15.44 9.12 23.50
CA VAL A 101 -15.15 10.32 22.74
C VAL A 101 -15.51 11.54 23.60
N PRO A 102 -14.52 12.28 24.11
CA PRO A 102 -14.77 13.47 24.92
C PRO A 102 -15.56 14.51 24.13
N ARG A 103 -16.42 15.27 24.82
CA ARG A 103 -17.24 16.36 24.24
C ARG A 103 -16.45 17.35 23.37
N GLN A 104 -15.18 17.56 23.70
CA GLN A 104 -14.30 18.52 23.03
C GLN A 104 -13.78 18.02 21.68
N THR A 105 -14.00 16.74 21.37
CA THR A 105 -13.57 16.06 20.14
C THR A 105 -14.79 15.82 19.24
N PRO A 106 -15.07 16.70 18.26
CA PRO A 106 -16.21 16.52 17.36
C PRO A 106 -16.05 15.25 16.51
N PHE A 107 -17.13 14.48 16.32
CA PHE A 107 -17.10 13.27 15.48
C PHE A 107 -16.61 13.55 14.05
N ILE A 108 -16.96 14.72 13.49
CA ILE A 108 -16.46 15.15 12.17
C ILE A 108 -14.93 15.27 12.12
N ALA A 109 -14.28 15.64 13.23
CA ALA A 109 -12.82 15.76 13.28
C ALA A 109 -12.16 14.37 13.24
N ILE A 110 -12.78 13.37 13.88
CA ILE A 110 -12.33 11.97 13.80
C ILE A 110 -12.45 11.46 12.36
N GLY A 111 -13.61 11.68 11.73
CA GLY A 111 -13.84 11.32 10.33
C GLY A 111 -12.84 11.98 9.38
N LYS A 112 -12.61 13.29 9.51
CA LYS A 112 -11.61 14.01 8.71
C LYS A 112 -10.20 13.44 8.87
N MET A 113 -9.78 13.17 10.11
CA MET A 113 -8.45 12.64 10.38
C MET A 113 -8.27 11.26 9.74
N VAL A 114 -9.26 10.36 9.85
CA VAL A 114 -9.22 9.04 9.20
C VAL A 114 -9.18 9.20 7.67
N SER A 115 -10.04 10.03 7.09
CA SER A 115 -10.05 10.30 5.65
C SER A 115 -8.72 10.88 5.14
N GLU A 116 -8.11 11.80 5.88
CA GLU A 116 -6.78 12.35 5.55
C GLU A 116 -5.69 11.28 5.61
N TYR A 117 -5.75 10.38 6.60
CA TYR A 117 -4.81 9.27 6.73
C TYR A 117 -4.91 8.29 5.56
N LEU A 118 -6.13 7.97 5.13
CA LEU A 118 -6.40 7.12 3.98
C LEU A 118 -6.01 7.80 2.67
N ALA A 119 -6.25 9.11 2.53
CA ALA A 119 -5.88 9.87 1.34
C ALA A 119 -4.35 10.03 1.19
N ALA A 120 -3.62 10.24 2.29
CA ALA A 120 -2.17 10.38 2.28
C ALA A 120 -1.46 9.14 1.70
N GLU A 121 -2.05 7.95 1.84
CA GLU A 121 -1.53 6.72 1.24
C GLU A 121 -1.59 6.73 -0.29
N GLN A 122 -2.70 7.21 -0.87
CA GLN A 122 -2.86 7.25 -2.33
C GLN A 122 -1.88 8.23 -2.99
N TYR A 123 -1.54 9.33 -2.29
CA TYR A 123 -0.57 10.33 -2.77
C TYR A 123 0.88 9.86 -2.65
N ASP A 124 1.21 9.13 -1.59
CA ASP A 124 2.58 8.66 -1.33
C ASP A 124 3.11 7.74 -2.44
N GLU A 125 2.26 6.89 -3.03
CA GLU A 125 2.65 5.99 -4.12
C GLU A 125 3.03 6.74 -5.40
N VAL A 126 2.23 7.73 -5.79
CA VAL A 126 2.47 8.55 -6.98
C VAL A 126 3.72 9.42 -6.79
N THR A 127 3.85 10.07 -5.63
CA THR A 127 5.02 10.89 -5.30
C THR A 127 6.30 10.05 -5.27
N ARG A 128 6.25 8.83 -4.74
CA ARG A 128 7.39 7.91 -4.76
C ARG A 128 7.81 7.52 -6.18
N ALA A 129 6.85 7.23 -7.06
CA ALA A 129 7.12 6.93 -8.46
C ALA A 129 7.85 8.10 -9.15
N PHE A 130 7.33 9.33 -9.02
CA PHE A 130 7.96 10.53 -9.59
C PHE A 130 9.34 10.81 -9.01
N ALA A 131 9.51 10.64 -7.69
CA ALA A 131 10.80 10.84 -7.04
C ALA A 131 11.84 9.80 -7.53
N ALA A 132 11.43 8.53 -7.73
CA ALA A 132 12.26 7.49 -8.30
C ALA A 132 12.64 7.79 -9.76
N GLN A 133 11.68 8.21 -10.59
CA GLN A 133 11.93 8.66 -11.96
C GLN A 133 12.94 9.81 -12.00
N GLY A 134 12.77 10.86 -11.18
CA GLY A 134 13.71 11.97 -11.14
C GLY A 134 15.13 11.56 -10.70
N ARG A 135 15.26 10.51 -9.89
CA ARG A 135 16.58 9.95 -9.51
C ARG A 135 17.19 9.10 -10.62
N LEU A 136 16.39 8.38 -11.41
CA LEU A 136 16.84 7.70 -12.63
C LEU A 136 17.31 8.71 -13.69
N THR A 137 16.55 9.78 -13.93
CA THR A 137 16.95 10.86 -14.86
C THR A 137 18.28 11.49 -14.43
N ARG A 138 18.44 11.81 -13.14
CA ARG A 138 19.73 12.31 -12.64
C ARG A 138 20.87 11.30 -12.80
N ALA A 139 20.59 10.00 -12.70
CA ALA A 139 21.58 8.96 -12.92
C ALA A 139 22.00 8.87 -14.40
N ALA A 140 21.06 9.02 -15.33
CA ALA A 140 21.33 9.03 -16.77
C ALA A 140 22.26 10.19 -17.20
N LEU A 141 22.21 11.31 -16.48
CA LEU A 141 23.05 12.49 -16.74
C LEU A 141 24.48 12.39 -16.15
N LYS A 142 24.80 11.32 -15.41
CA LYS A 142 26.14 11.11 -14.86
C LYS A 142 27.12 10.63 -15.95
N PRO A 143 28.45 10.80 -15.75
CA PRO A 143 29.45 10.29 -16.69
C PRO A 143 29.33 8.79 -17.01
N GLU A 144 28.85 7.98 -16.06
CA GLU A 144 28.66 6.55 -16.24
C GLU A 144 27.39 6.20 -17.06
N GLY A 145 26.54 7.18 -17.38
CA GLY A 145 25.40 7.08 -18.27
C GLY A 145 24.47 5.90 -17.93
N MET A 146 24.29 4.99 -18.88
CA MET A 146 23.43 3.81 -18.73
C MET A 146 23.81 2.94 -17.52
N HIS A 147 25.09 2.84 -17.16
CA HIS A 147 25.52 2.01 -16.03
C HIS A 147 25.02 2.61 -14.69
N ALA A 148 25.03 3.94 -14.56
CA ALA A 148 24.47 4.62 -13.40
C ALA A 148 22.95 4.43 -13.29
N VAL A 149 22.23 4.37 -14.43
CA VAL A 149 20.79 4.09 -14.46
C VAL A 149 20.50 2.68 -13.93
N ILE A 150 21.26 1.67 -14.36
CA ILE A 150 21.11 0.28 -13.89
C ILE A 150 21.37 0.17 -12.38
N ASP A 151 22.46 0.77 -11.89
CA ASP A 151 22.76 0.76 -10.46
C ASP A 151 21.75 1.54 -9.62
N ARG A 152 21.12 2.56 -10.20
CA ARG A 152 20.03 3.28 -9.54
C ARG A 152 18.76 2.44 -9.52
N LEU A 153 18.39 1.83 -10.64
CA LEU A 153 17.20 1.01 -10.79
C LEU A 153 17.20 -0.16 -9.80
N ALA A 154 18.33 -0.87 -9.67
CA ALA A 154 18.49 -1.94 -8.68
C ALA A 154 18.14 -1.49 -7.25
N ARG A 155 18.52 -0.26 -6.86
CA ARG A 155 18.21 0.31 -5.54
C ARG A 155 16.75 0.74 -5.41
N GLU A 156 16.13 1.23 -6.47
CA GLU A 156 14.72 1.68 -6.43
C GLU A 156 13.74 0.50 -6.31
N VAL A 157 14.09 -0.65 -6.87
CA VAL A 157 13.25 -1.86 -6.85
C VAL A 157 13.60 -2.83 -5.70
N ASP A 158 14.59 -2.49 -4.89
CA ASP A 158 15.13 -3.34 -3.83
C ASP A 158 15.48 -4.74 -4.35
N GLY A 159 16.29 -4.77 -5.42
CA GLY A 159 16.64 -5.98 -6.14
C GLY A 159 17.92 -5.79 -6.95
N TRP A 160 17.97 -6.42 -8.12
CA TRP A 160 19.10 -6.32 -9.04
C TRP A 160 18.63 -5.88 -10.42
N ALA A 161 19.53 -5.26 -11.17
CA ALA A 161 19.37 -4.93 -12.57
C ALA A 161 20.65 -5.25 -13.37
N VAL A 162 20.48 -5.56 -14.65
CA VAL A 162 21.55 -5.89 -15.61
C VAL A 162 21.26 -5.24 -16.96
N LEU A 163 22.30 -4.71 -17.60
CA LEU A 163 22.31 -4.24 -18.98
C LEU A 163 23.02 -5.27 -19.85
N LEU A 164 22.37 -5.61 -20.96
CA LEU A 164 22.78 -6.62 -21.90
C LEU A 164 22.94 -5.98 -23.30
N ASP A 165 23.85 -6.52 -24.09
CA ASP A 165 23.96 -6.17 -25.50
C ASP A 165 22.95 -6.91 -26.39
N GLU A 166 22.93 -6.57 -27.67
CA GLU A 166 22.10 -7.20 -28.69
C GLU A 166 22.37 -8.71 -28.84
N THR A 167 23.51 -9.18 -28.32
CA THR A 167 23.88 -10.60 -28.26
C THR A 167 23.50 -11.28 -26.96
N GLY A 168 22.92 -10.56 -26.00
CA GLY A 168 22.57 -11.08 -24.67
C GLY A 168 23.77 -11.15 -23.72
N GLN A 169 24.94 -10.62 -24.10
CA GLN A 169 26.11 -10.56 -23.22
C GLN A 169 25.97 -9.41 -22.22
N VAL A 170 26.48 -9.62 -21.01
CA VAL A 170 26.42 -8.63 -19.93
C VAL A 170 27.37 -7.48 -20.20
N ARG A 171 26.82 -6.28 -20.39
CA ARG A 171 27.59 -5.03 -20.45
C ARG A 171 27.83 -4.44 -19.06
N HIS A 172 26.80 -4.48 -18.21
CA HIS A 172 26.88 -4.00 -16.83
C HIS A 172 25.89 -4.72 -15.93
N ALA A 173 26.27 -4.99 -14.69
CA ALA A 173 25.40 -5.66 -13.72
C ALA A 173 25.56 -5.02 -12.34
N SER A 174 24.43 -4.71 -11.70
CA SER A 174 24.41 -4.31 -10.30
C SER A 174 24.79 -5.48 -9.37
N ARG A 175 25.13 -5.16 -8.13
CA ARG A 175 25.53 -6.15 -7.12
C ARG A 175 24.40 -7.17 -6.88
N GLY A 176 24.75 -8.46 -6.89
CA GLY A 176 23.80 -9.54 -6.61
C GLY A 176 22.99 -10.02 -7.83
N ALA A 177 23.21 -9.45 -9.01
CA ALA A 177 22.53 -9.88 -10.23
C ALA A 177 22.85 -11.35 -10.58
N ARG A 178 21.79 -12.16 -10.74
CA ARG A 178 21.88 -13.57 -11.13
C ARG A 178 21.70 -13.73 -12.64
N THR A 179 22.76 -13.52 -13.41
CA THR A 179 22.67 -13.41 -14.89
C THR A 179 22.73 -14.74 -15.66
N ARG A 180 23.28 -15.83 -15.07
CA ARG A 180 23.53 -17.09 -15.81
C ARG A 180 22.28 -17.74 -16.40
N TRP A 181 21.20 -17.85 -15.61
CA TRP A 181 19.98 -18.48 -16.09
C TRP A 181 19.21 -17.58 -17.07
N LEU A 182 19.31 -16.26 -16.88
CA LEU A 182 18.68 -15.25 -17.73
C LEU A 182 19.23 -15.28 -19.16
N VAL A 183 20.54 -15.46 -19.33
CA VAL A 183 21.16 -15.58 -20.67
C VAL A 183 20.59 -16.78 -21.42
N GLY A 184 20.47 -17.93 -20.77
CA GLY A 184 19.90 -19.14 -21.39
C GLY A 184 18.43 -18.98 -21.78
N GLU A 185 17.65 -18.20 -21.02
CA GLU A 185 16.26 -17.92 -21.35
C GLU A 185 16.13 -16.90 -22.50
N LEU A 186 17.00 -15.88 -22.53
CA LEU A 186 17.08 -14.93 -23.63
C LEU A 186 17.44 -15.60 -24.96
N ASP A 187 18.38 -16.55 -24.96
CA ASP A 187 18.77 -17.29 -26.16
C ASP A 187 17.60 -18.09 -26.76
N ARG A 188 16.72 -18.68 -25.91
CA ARG A 188 15.49 -19.35 -26.37
C ARG A 188 14.50 -18.40 -27.02
N LEU A 189 14.46 -17.15 -26.59
CA LEU A 189 13.51 -16.15 -27.11
C LEU A 189 14.01 -15.52 -28.41
N ARG A 190 15.35 -15.47 -28.60
CA ARG A 190 15.98 -15.00 -29.85
C ARG A 190 15.63 -15.86 -31.07
N SER A 191 15.21 -17.11 -30.88
CA SER A 191 14.75 -17.95 -31.98
C SER A 191 13.32 -17.65 -32.45
N GLY A 192 12.58 -16.75 -31.80
CA GLY A 192 11.24 -16.33 -32.23
C GLY A 192 11.24 -15.21 -33.28
N GLU A 193 10.17 -15.10 -34.07
CA GLU A 193 10.04 -14.10 -35.15
C GLU A 193 9.87 -12.65 -34.66
N ARG A 194 9.37 -12.43 -33.43
CA ARG A 194 9.11 -11.07 -32.89
C ARG A 194 9.33 -10.99 -31.38
N TRP A 195 9.98 -9.92 -30.95
CA TRP A 195 10.22 -9.62 -29.53
C TRP A 195 9.03 -8.86 -28.91
N PRO A 196 8.57 -9.24 -27.70
CA PRO A 196 7.60 -8.46 -26.96
C PRO A 196 8.24 -7.18 -26.41
N SER A 197 7.42 -6.14 -26.17
CA SER A 197 7.86 -4.86 -25.58
C SER A 197 8.32 -4.98 -24.12
N SER A 198 7.89 -6.02 -23.43
CA SER A 198 8.30 -6.37 -22.07
C SER A 198 7.99 -7.84 -21.83
N LEU A 199 8.82 -8.52 -21.05
CA LEU A 199 8.67 -9.92 -20.68
C LEU A 199 8.78 -10.08 -19.17
N ALA A 200 7.83 -10.79 -18.56
CA ALA A 200 7.91 -11.20 -17.17
C ALA A 200 8.29 -12.68 -17.09
N LEU A 201 9.37 -12.98 -16.37
CA LEU A 201 9.89 -14.32 -16.12
C LEU A 201 9.79 -14.61 -14.62
N SER A 202 9.45 -15.84 -14.28
CA SER A 202 9.54 -16.33 -12.90
C SER A 202 10.70 -17.32 -12.81
N GLY A 203 11.75 -16.94 -12.08
CA GLY A 203 12.88 -17.81 -11.77
C GLY A 203 12.67 -18.56 -10.45
N PRO A 204 13.62 -19.40 -10.02
CA PRO A 204 13.60 -20.02 -8.70
C PRO A 204 13.69 -18.93 -7.62
N ASP A 205 12.56 -18.62 -7.01
CA ASP A 205 12.35 -17.58 -5.98
C ASP A 205 12.63 -16.14 -6.46
N GLU A 206 12.44 -15.86 -7.75
CA GLU A 206 12.58 -14.49 -8.29
C GLU A 206 11.49 -14.14 -9.30
N HIS A 207 11.09 -12.87 -9.26
CA HIS A 207 10.35 -12.23 -10.33
C HIS A 207 11.29 -11.36 -11.13
N VAL A 208 11.35 -11.59 -12.44
CA VAL A 208 12.21 -10.86 -13.35
C VAL A 208 11.39 -10.20 -14.45
N VAL A 209 11.70 -8.95 -14.74
CA VAL A 209 11.20 -8.22 -15.90
C VAL A 209 12.36 -7.96 -16.84
N VAL A 210 12.18 -8.30 -18.11
CA VAL A 210 13.14 -8.05 -19.20
C VAL A 210 12.49 -7.12 -20.21
N GLN A 211 13.22 -6.09 -20.63
CA GLN A 211 12.75 -5.17 -21.66
C GLN A 211 13.82 -4.99 -22.75
N PRO A 212 13.43 -5.08 -24.03
CA PRO A 212 14.32 -4.71 -25.12
C PRO A 212 14.58 -3.21 -25.12
N LEU A 213 15.75 -2.82 -25.62
CA LEU A 213 16.16 -1.44 -25.79
C LEU A 213 16.27 -1.10 -27.28
N GLY A 214 15.73 0.07 -27.66
CA GLY A 214 15.69 0.56 -29.04
C GLY A 214 14.28 0.53 -29.66
N GLY A 215 14.03 1.45 -30.60
CA GLY A 215 12.71 1.62 -31.25
C GLY A 215 12.46 0.77 -32.51
N GLY A 216 13.38 -0.14 -32.87
CA GLY A 216 13.32 -0.92 -34.11
C GLY A 216 12.78 -2.35 -33.96
N PRO A 217 12.56 -3.07 -35.07
CA PRO A 217 12.09 -4.46 -35.06
C PRO A 217 13.13 -5.44 -34.47
N ARG A 218 14.40 -5.02 -34.35
CA ARG A 218 15.45 -5.74 -33.64
C ARG A 218 15.98 -4.90 -32.47
N PRO A 219 15.96 -5.42 -31.24
CA PRO A 219 16.54 -4.73 -30.08
C PRO A 219 18.04 -4.47 -30.28
N ARG A 220 18.53 -3.30 -29.82
CA ARG A 220 19.96 -2.94 -29.76
C ARG A 220 20.62 -3.33 -28.44
N GLY A 221 19.87 -4.01 -27.59
CA GLY A 221 20.25 -4.43 -26.26
C GLY A 221 19.02 -4.74 -25.44
N PHE A 222 19.25 -5.12 -24.19
CA PHE A 222 18.18 -5.42 -23.25
C PHE A 222 18.59 -4.93 -21.88
N PHE A 223 17.62 -4.72 -21.01
CA PHE A 223 17.89 -4.73 -19.59
C PHE A 223 16.93 -5.68 -18.90
N ALA A 224 17.39 -6.23 -17.77
CA ALA A 224 16.55 -7.05 -16.92
C ALA A 224 16.67 -6.59 -15.48
N VAL A 225 15.59 -6.77 -14.74
CA VAL A 225 15.44 -6.39 -13.33
C VAL A 225 14.82 -7.56 -12.60
N GLY A 226 15.42 -7.96 -11.47
CA GLY A 226 14.91 -9.06 -10.66
C GLY A 226 14.81 -8.72 -9.18
N ALA A 227 13.82 -9.31 -8.51
CA ALA A 227 13.63 -9.20 -7.07
C ALA A 227 13.05 -10.51 -6.50
N GLY A 228 13.23 -10.73 -5.19
CA GLY A 228 12.69 -11.90 -4.48
C GLY A 228 11.18 -11.85 -4.22
N ARG A 229 10.48 -10.86 -4.77
CA ARG A 229 9.03 -10.67 -4.66
C ARG A 229 8.47 -10.09 -5.96
N ALA A 230 7.16 -10.27 -6.17
CA ALA A 230 6.48 -9.64 -7.30
C ALA A 230 6.62 -8.11 -7.25
N PHE A 231 6.80 -7.49 -8.43
CA PHE A 231 6.90 -6.04 -8.53
C PHE A 231 5.54 -5.38 -8.30
N SER A 232 5.52 -4.31 -7.51
CA SER A 232 4.32 -3.48 -7.33
C SER A 232 4.03 -2.66 -8.60
N PRO A 233 2.80 -2.11 -8.76
CA PRO A 233 2.49 -1.19 -9.85
C PRO A 233 3.46 -0.01 -9.93
N VAL A 234 3.85 0.56 -8.77
CA VAL A 234 4.86 1.63 -8.68
C VAL A 234 6.22 1.17 -9.21
N ALA A 235 6.67 -0.03 -8.83
CA ALA A 235 7.93 -0.57 -9.34
C ALA A 235 7.89 -0.75 -10.86
N HIS A 236 6.76 -1.19 -11.43
CA HIS A 236 6.57 -1.25 -12.87
C HIS A 236 6.69 0.11 -13.56
N THR A 237 6.13 1.18 -12.98
CA THR A 237 6.29 2.55 -13.49
C THR A 237 7.76 2.99 -13.50
N VAL A 238 8.52 2.63 -12.46
CA VAL A 238 9.97 2.93 -12.35
C VAL A 238 10.79 2.13 -13.37
N ILE A 239 10.49 0.84 -13.55
CA ILE A 239 11.13 -0.04 -14.54
C ILE A 239 10.93 0.52 -15.95
N ASN A 240 9.69 0.89 -16.31
CA ASN A 240 9.38 1.46 -17.62
C ASN A 240 10.12 2.78 -17.88
N ALA A 241 10.21 3.65 -16.87
CA ALA A 241 10.95 4.90 -16.99
C ALA A 241 12.46 4.67 -17.23
N ALA A 242 13.04 3.67 -16.56
CA ALA A 242 14.42 3.27 -16.83
C ALA A 242 14.58 2.75 -18.26
N GLY A 243 13.65 1.93 -18.76
CA GLY A 243 13.67 1.43 -20.14
C GLY A 243 13.63 2.54 -21.19
N SER A 244 12.82 3.58 -20.99
CA SER A 244 12.80 4.77 -21.85
C SER A 244 14.12 5.52 -21.82
N LEU A 245 14.70 5.77 -20.63
CA LEU A 245 16.00 6.46 -20.50
C LEU A 245 17.15 5.69 -21.13
N LEU A 246 17.19 4.37 -20.93
CA LEU A 246 18.19 3.49 -21.52
C LEU A 246 18.04 3.41 -23.05
N THR A 247 16.81 3.42 -23.56
CA THR A 247 16.56 3.45 -25.01
C THR A 247 17.04 4.77 -25.62
N LEU A 248 16.71 5.91 -24.99
CA LEU A 248 17.18 7.22 -25.45
C LEU A 248 18.71 7.34 -25.42
N ALA A 249 19.37 6.74 -24.44
CA ALA A 249 20.84 6.75 -24.36
C ALA A 249 21.53 5.90 -25.46
N LEU A 250 20.78 5.11 -26.22
CA LEU A 250 21.31 4.33 -27.35
C LEU A 250 21.12 5.03 -28.70
N GLU A 251 20.26 6.05 -28.78
CA GLU A 251 20.04 6.87 -29.99
C GLU A 251 21.20 7.84 -30.23
#